data_AF-A0A7C4XRR6-F1
#
_entry.id   AF-A0A7C4XRR6-F1
#
_cell.length_a   1.000
_cell.length_b   1.000
_cell.length_c   1.000
_cell.angle_alpha   90.00
_cell.angle_beta   90.00
_cell.angle_gamma   90.00
#
_symmetry.space_group_name_H-M   'P 1'
#
loop_
_entity.id
_entity.type
_entity.pdbx_description
1 polymer ?
#
loop_
_entity_poly.entity_id
_entity_poly.type
_entity_poly.pdbx_seq_one_letter_code
_entity_poly.pdbx_strand_id
1 'polypeptide(L)'
;MFDKDFYTDAKKTSDRIAPHFLLGSTDEKKIEAFEQMLSEIISFSDTIPEAINKMVKSALVCEFGKEILSGKKSEMMIKSISDTIMADAELRKQALLVIDKFAKPDELNA
;
A
#
# COMPACT_ATOMS: atom_id res chain seq x y z
N MET A 1 1.90 9.88 55.63
CA MET A 1 2.97 8.92 55.97
C MET A 1 3.39 8.25 54.67
N PHE A 2 4.57 8.65 54.19
CA PHE A 2 5.44 8.12 53.12
C PHE A 2 5.01 8.10 51.63
N ASP A 3 5.64 9.04 50.89
CA ASP A 3 6.14 8.92 49.52
C ASP A 3 7.08 7.72 49.29
N LYS A 4 7.13 7.20 48.05
CA LYS A 4 8.35 6.95 47.24
C LYS A 4 8.06 6.11 45.98
N ASP A 5 8.07 6.79 44.83
CA ASP A 5 9.14 6.70 43.82
C ASP A 5 9.55 5.37 43.16
N PHE A 6 9.83 5.50 41.85
CA PHE A 6 10.63 4.67 40.93
C PHE A 6 9.95 3.48 40.23
N TYR A 7 9.62 3.68 38.94
CA TYR A 7 10.54 3.26 37.87
C TYR A 7 10.34 4.10 36.61
N THR A 8 11.46 4.64 36.15
CA THR A 8 11.70 5.46 34.97
C THR A 8 11.76 4.63 33.68
N ASP A 9 11.33 5.26 32.60
CA ASP A 9 11.92 5.27 31.24
C ASP A 9 12.31 3.92 30.60
N ALA A 10 11.50 3.51 29.61
CA ALA A 10 11.96 2.68 28.52
C ALA A 10 11.44 3.25 27.19
N LYS A 11 12.13 4.28 26.69
CA LYS A 11 12.19 4.58 25.26
C LYS A 11 12.60 3.34 24.45
N LYS A 12 12.08 3.31 23.21
CA LYS A 12 12.40 2.42 22.08
C LYS A 12 11.90 0.99 22.19
N THR A 13 10.85 0.67 21.42
CA THR A 13 11.08 -0.02 20.14
C THR A 13 9.81 -0.10 19.29
N SER A 14 9.98 0.33 18.03
CA SER A 14 9.19 -0.08 16.87
C SER A 14 7.80 0.55 16.72
N ASP A 15 7.76 1.70 16.07
CA ASP A 15 6.66 2.09 15.17
C ASP A 15 6.54 1.04 14.06
N ARG A 16 6.05 -0.16 14.39
CA ARG A 16 5.48 -1.06 13.39
C ARG A 16 4.11 -0.50 13.12
N ILE A 17 3.98 0.15 11.97
CA ILE A 17 2.74 0.62 11.37
C ILE A 17 1.66 -0.46 11.59
N ALA A 18 0.90 -0.30 12.68
CA ALA A 18 -0.31 -1.06 12.88
C ALA A 18 -1.24 -0.60 11.74
N PRO A 19 -1.84 -1.52 10.96
CA PRO A 19 -2.70 -1.12 9.86
C PRO A 19 -3.96 -0.52 10.47
N HIS A 20 -3.94 0.80 10.69
CA HIS A 20 -5.09 1.52 11.21
C HIS A 20 -6.17 1.42 10.13
N PHE A 21 -7.24 0.72 10.46
CA PHE A 21 -8.44 0.59 9.65
C PHE A 21 -8.95 1.99 9.27
N LEU A 22 -8.87 2.39 8.00
CA LEU A 22 -9.19 3.73 7.48
C LEU A 22 -10.69 3.93 7.17
N LEU A 23 -11.56 3.24 7.91
CA LEU A 23 -13.01 3.45 7.80
C LEU A 23 -13.37 4.77 8.51
N GLY A 24 -13.64 5.83 7.73
CA GLY A 24 -13.96 7.17 8.22
C GLY A 24 -12.83 8.22 8.11
N SER A 25 -11.70 7.90 7.46
CA SER A 25 -10.67 8.89 7.14
C SER A 25 -11.05 9.72 5.92
N THR A 26 -10.52 10.95 5.84
CA THR A 26 -10.62 11.78 4.62
C THR A 26 -9.90 11.11 3.45
N ASP A 27 -10.40 11.34 2.23
CA ASP A 27 -9.84 10.75 1.01
C ASP A 27 -8.34 11.08 0.84
N GLU A 28 -7.91 12.28 1.27
CA GLU A 28 -6.50 12.69 1.28
C GLU A 28 -5.60 11.71 2.04
N LYS A 29 -6.00 11.29 3.25
CA LYS A 29 -5.20 10.35 4.06
C LYS A 29 -5.13 8.96 3.43
N LYS A 30 -6.19 8.55 2.74
CA LYS A 30 -6.20 7.27 2.01
C LYS A 30 -5.29 7.32 0.80
N ILE A 31 -5.26 8.46 0.09
CA ILE A 31 -4.36 8.71 -1.03
C ILE A 31 -2.90 8.69 -0.55
N GLU A 32 -2.57 9.42 0.52
CA GLU A 32 -1.22 9.42 1.09
C GLU A 32 -0.76 8.01 1.50
N ALA A 33 -1.62 7.25 2.18
CA ALA A 33 -1.34 5.87 2.57
C ALA A 33 -1.14 4.96 1.35
N PHE A 34 -1.93 5.17 0.29
CA PHE A 34 -1.79 4.45 -0.97
C PHE A 34 -0.46 4.76 -1.67
N GLU A 35 -0.11 6.03 -1.80
CA GLU A 35 1.14 6.46 -2.44
C GLU A 35 2.36 5.93 -1.68
N GLN A 36 2.35 6.02 -0.34
CA GLN A 36 3.41 5.46 0.50
C GLN A 36 3.54 3.94 0.28
N MET A 37 2.44 3.20 0.40
CA MET A 37 2.44 1.75 0.23
C MET A 37 2.90 1.33 -1.16
N LEU A 38 2.46 2.04 -2.20
CA LEU A 38 2.84 1.75 -3.57
C LEU A 38 4.34 1.95 -3.79
N SER A 39 4.91 3.03 -3.24
CA SER A 39 6.35 3.33 -3.33
C SER A 39 7.26 2.31 -2.63
N GLU A 40 6.72 1.56 -1.66
CA GLU A 40 7.45 0.51 -0.94
C GLU A 40 7.43 -0.83 -1.68
N ILE A 41 6.42 -1.09 -2.51
CA ILE A 41 6.20 -2.42 -3.11
C ILE A 41 6.50 -2.49 -4.60
N ILE A 42 6.49 -1.36 -5.30
CA ILE A 42 6.66 -1.31 -6.75
C ILE A 42 8.14 -1.18 -7.13
N SER A 43 8.57 -1.94 -8.13
CA SER A 43 9.96 -1.97 -8.61
C SER A 43 9.99 -1.77 -10.12
N PHE A 44 11.08 -1.17 -10.63
CA PHE A 44 11.33 -1.09 -12.07
C PHE A 44 11.46 -2.46 -12.75
N SER A 45 11.78 -3.50 -11.98
CA SER A 45 11.86 -4.88 -12.49
C SER A 45 10.49 -5.55 -12.63
N ASP A 46 9.42 -4.94 -12.11
CA ASP A 46 8.07 -5.48 -12.23
C ASP A 46 7.61 -5.47 -13.69
N THR A 47 7.01 -6.57 -14.14
CA THR A 47 6.25 -6.55 -15.38
C THR A 47 5.00 -5.68 -15.21
N ILE A 48 4.47 -5.12 -16.30
CA ILE A 48 3.24 -4.30 -16.27
C ILE A 48 2.09 -5.00 -15.52
N PRO A 49 1.78 -6.30 -15.75
CA PRO A 49 0.72 -6.99 -15.01
C PRO A 49 1.01 -7.10 -13.50
N GLU A 50 2.27 -7.32 -13.11
CA GLU A 50 2.66 -7.39 -11.69
C GLU A 50 2.51 -6.03 -11.00
N ALA A 51 2.97 -4.97 -11.66
CA ALA A 51 2.85 -3.60 -11.18
C ALA A 51 1.38 -3.17 -11.01
N ILE A 52 0.52 -3.49 -11.98
CA ILE A 52 -0.92 -3.24 -11.89
C ILE A 52 -1.55 -4.05 -10.75
N ASN A 53 -1.21 -5.34 -10.60
CA ASN A 53 -1.70 -6.16 -9.48
C ASN A 53 -1.31 -5.58 -8.11
N LYS A 54 -0.06 -5.14 -7.96
CA LYS A 54 0.43 -4.47 -6.74
C LYS A 54 -0.34 -3.18 -6.47
N MET A 55 -0.55 -2.35 -7.48
CA MET A 55 -1.33 -1.12 -7.39
C MET A 55 -2.77 -1.39 -6.92
N VAL A 56 -3.46 -2.34 -7.55
CA VAL A 56 -4.84 -2.72 -7.16
C VAL A 56 -4.87 -3.25 -5.73
N LYS A 57 -3.90 -4.08 -5.35
CA LYS A 57 -3.79 -4.61 -3.97
C LYS A 57 -3.64 -3.49 -2.95
N SER A 58 -2.76 -2.51 -3.21
CA SER A 58 -2.59 -1.34 -2.34
C SER A 58 -3.88 -0.53 -2.21
N ALA A 59 -4.55 -0.25 -3.34
CA ALA A 59 -5.81 0.50 -3.34
C ALA A 59 -6.87 -0.19 -2.47
N LEU A 60 -7.03 -1.51 -2.60
CA LEU A 60 -7.99 -2.28 -1.79
C LEU A 60 -7.63 -2.27 -0.30
N VAL A 61 -6.34 -2.35 0.05
CA VAL A 61 -5.91 -2.29 1.45
C VAL A 61 -6.14 -0.91 2.05
N CYS A 62 -5.89 0.16 1.31
CA CYS A 62 -6.13 1.51 1.77
C CYS A 62 -7.63 1.81 1.94
N GLU A 63 -8.48 1.23 1.09
CA GLU A 63 -9.92 1.46 1.14
C GLU A 63 -10.63 0.59 2.19
N PHE A 64 -10.26 -0.69 2.28
CA PHE A 64 -11.00 -1.69 3.08
C PHE A 64 -10.18 -2.29 4.24
N GLY A 65 -8.91 -1.92 4.38
CA GLY A 65 -7.98 -2.50 5.36
C GLY A 65 -7.37 -3.82 4.89
N LYS A 66 -6.33 -4.29 5.60
CA LYS A 66 -5.58 -5.51 5.23
C LYS A 66 -6.42 -6.80 5.26
N GLU A 67 -7.50 -6.81 6.04
CA GLU A 67 -8.42 -7.94 6.16
C GLU A 67 -9.05 -8.34 4.81
N ILE A 68 -9.17 -7.40 3.87
CA ILE A 68 -9.69 -7.68 2.53
C ILE A 68 -8.85 -8.73 1.80
N LEU A 69 -7.57 -8.89 2.14
CA LEU A 69 -6.64 -9.81 1.50
C LEU A 69 -6.65 -11.23 2.11
N SER A 70 -7.39 -11.46 3.20
CA SER A 70 -7.35 -12.72 3.94
C SER A 70 -8.03 -13.90 3.24
N GLY A 71 -8.91 -13.63 2.28
CA GLY A 71 -9.74 -14.65 1.63
C GLY A 71 -9.36 -14.94 0.18
N LYS A 72 -9.56 -16.17 -0.29
CA LYS A 72 -9.38 -16.57 -1.71
C LYS A 72 -10.20 -15.73 -2.71
N LYS A 73 -11.32 -15.15 -2.26
CA LYS A 73 -12.14 -14.25 -3.10
C LYS A 73 -11.44 -12.93 -3.41
N SER A 74 -10.49 -12.50 -2.57
CA SER A 74 -9.71 -11.28 -2.77
C SER A 74 -8.79 -11.40 -3.97
N GLU A 75 -8.15 -12.56 -4.17
CA GLU A 75 -7.28 -12.82 -5.32
C GLU A 75 -8.07 -12.75 -6.63
N MET A 76 -9.29 -13.32 -6.65
CA MET A 76 -10.18 -13.22 -7.81
C MET A 76 -10.61 -11.77 -8.08
N MET A 77 -10.89 -11.00 -7.03
CA MET A 77 -11.25 -9.58 -7.16
C MET A 77 -10.08 -8.76 -7.71
N ILE A 78 -8.88 -8.91 -7.14
CA ILE A 78 -7.66 -8.26 -7.63
C ILE A 78 -7.45 -8.61 -9.10
N LYS A 79 -7.50 -9.90 -9.44
CA LYS A 79 -7.34 -10.36 -10.81
C LYS A 79 -8.38 -9.73 -11.75
N SER A 80 -9.66 -9.74 -11.37
CA SER A 80 -10.73 -9.20 -12.21
C SER A 80 -10.58 -7.69 -12.46
N ILE A 81 -10.16 -6.93 -11.45
CA ILE A 81 -9.92 -5.49 -11.58
C ILE A 81 -8.69 -5.25 -12.46
N SER A 82 -7.59 -5.94 -12.21
CA SER A 82 -6.38 -5.85 -13.02
C SER A 82 -6.64 -6.19 -14.49
N ASP A 83 -7.38 -7.27 -14.76
CA ASP A 83 -7.76 -7.66 -16.13
C ASP A 83 -8.58 -6.57 -16.81
N THR A 84 -9.50 -5.92 -16.08
CA THR A 84 -10.31 -4.80 -16.60
C THR A 84 -9.43 -3.59 -16.93
N ILE A 85 -8.51 -3.22 -16.02
CA ILE A 85 -7.55 -2.14 -16.25
C ILE A 85 -6.67 -2.43 -17.48
N MET A 86 -6.20 -3.67 -17.63
CA MET A 86 -5.33 -4.04 -18.74
C MET A 86 -6.05 -4.09 -20.09
N ALA A 87 -7.34 -4.45 -20.09
CA ALA A 87 -8.18 -4.54 -21.29
C ALA A 87 -8.58 -3.16 -21.84
N ASP A 88 -8.71 -2.15 -20.98
CA ASP A 88 -9.05 -0.79 -21.36
C ASP A 88 -7.79 0.08 -21.55
N ALA A 89 -7.64 0.70 -22.71
CA ALA A 89 -6.44 1.46 -23.05
C ALA A 89 -6.26 2.73 -22.20
N GLU A 90 -7.36 3.39 -21.83
CA GLU A 90 -7.31 4.62 -21.03
C GLU A 90 -7.04 4.29 -19.56
N LEU A 91 -7.70 3.27 -19.00
CA LEU A 91 -7.42 2.81 -17.64
C LEU A 91 -5.98 2.30 -17.52
N ARG A 92 -5.49 1.54 -18.50
CA ARG A 92 -4.10 1.07 -18.53
C ARG A 92 -3.13 2.23 -18.54
N LYS A 93 -3.37 3.26 -19.36
CA LYS A 93 -2.52 4.45 -19.41
C LYS A 93 -2.50 5.17 -18.06
N GLN A 94 -3.66 5.39 -17.44
CA GLN A 94 -3.75 6.05 -16.14
C GLN A 94 -3.02 5.26 -15.05
N ALA A 95 -3.21 3.93 -15.01
CA ALA A 95 -2.51 3.05 -14.10
C ALA A 95 -0.99 3.13 -14.27
N LEU A 96 -0.50 3.11 -15.51
CA LEU A 96 0.93 3.22 -15.80
C LEU A 96 1.52 4.57 -15.38
N LEU A 97 0.78 5.68 -15.53
CA LEU A 97 1.23 6.99 -15.05
C LEU A 97 1.38 7.03 -13.52
N VAL A 98 0.47 6.39 -12.80
CA VAL A 98 0.57 6.26 -11.34
C VAL A 98 1.77 5.40 -10.98
N ILE A 99 1.93 4.25 -11.63
CA ILE A 99 3.05 3.32 -11.40
C ILE A 99 4.40 3.99 -11.66
N ASP A 100 4.54 4.69 -12.79
CA ASP A 100 5.78 5.37 -13.21
C ASP A 100 6.23 6.44 -12.19
N LYS A 101 5.29 7.13 -11.55
CA LYS A 101 5.57 8.10 -10.48
C LYS A 101 6.29 7.46 -9.27
N PHE A 102 6.06 6.17 -9.01
CA PHE A 102 6.53 5.51 -7.78
C PHE A 102 7.54 4.39 -8.02
N ALA A 103 7.63 3.85 -9.22
CA ALA A 103 8.75 3.01 -9.60
C ALA A 103 10.03 3.84 -9.41
N LYS A 104 10.95 3.37 -8.57
CA LYS A 104 12.28 3.97 -8.41
C LYS A 104 13.30 3.13 -9.15
N PRO A 105 14.16 3.72 -10.00
CA PRO A 105 15.22 2.95 -10.62
C PRO A 105 16.10 2.41 -9.50
N ASP A 106 16.43 1.12 -9.54
CA ASP A 106 17.29 0.52 -8.53
C ASP A 106 18.63 1.30 -8.52
N GLU A 107 18.92 2.02 -7.43
CA GLU A 107 20.16 2.79 -7.24
C GLU A 107 21.37 1.87 -7.00
N LEU A 108 21.48 0.77 -7.74
CA LEU A 108 22.54 -0.24 -7.59
C LEU A 108 23.51 -0.29 -8.77
N ASN A 109 23.50 0.69 -9.68
CA ASN A 109 24.54 0.87 -10.71
C ASN A 109 24.73 2.34 -11.15
N ALA A 110 24.72 3.30 -10.23
CA ALA A 110 25.12 4.69 -10.50
C ALA A 110 26.45 5.02 -9.82
#